data_AF-A0A1Y3EY51-F1
#
_entry.id   AF-A0A1Y3EY51-F1
#
_cell.length_a   1.000
_cell.length_b   1.000
_cell.length_c   1.000
_cell.angle_alpha   90.00
_cell.angle_beta   90.00
_cell.angle_gamma   90.00
#
_symmetry.space_group_name_H-M   'P 1'
#
loop_
_entity.id
_entity.type
_entity.pdbx_description
1 polymer ?
#
loop_
_entity_poly.entity_id
_entity_poly.type
_entity_poly.pdbx_seq_one_letter_code
_entity_poly.pdbx_strand_id
1 'polypeptide(L)'
;RCIRLSTAEGAPLRQEKVIRASENQSGELSSGIRTRRSDCSDIVYVEIDNVRLPSILVAGVQSVRLADVLRLVLLKNEPTVQLRHLSDLKQLCADLHIPIRKCSNNEKARLVVCAKSYHCSSLHVIPVDQLARLVARANLMN
;
A
#
# COMPACT_ATOMS: atom_id res chain seq x y z
N ARG A 1 8.60 -9.90 -2.52
CA ARG A 1 7.49 -10.09 -3.49
C ARG A 1 7.03 -8.71 -3.97
N CYS A 2 6.70 -8.53 -5.26
CA CYS A 2 6.30 -7.24 -5.83
C CYS A 2 5.00 -7.39 -6.64
N ILE A 3 4.06 -6.45 -6.54
CA ILE A 3 2.85 -6.34 -7.37
C ILE A 3 3.05 -5.13 -8.29
N ARG A 4 2.85 -5.28 -9.60
CA ARG A 4 3.00 -4.18 -10.57
C ARG A 4 1.63 -3.69 -11.03
N LEU A 5 1.45 -2.37 -11.07
CA LEU A 5 0.23 -1.71 -11.52
C LEU A 5 0.54 -0.74 -12.67
N SER A 6 -0.41 -0.61 -13.60
CA SER A 6 -0.36 0.35 -14.70
C SER A 6 -1.51 1.35 -14.57
N THR A 7 -1.22 2.63 -14.81
CA THR A 7 -2.16 3.76 -14.72
C THR A 7 -2.83 4.09 -16.06
N ALA A 8 -2.41 3.47 -17.17
CA ALA A 8 -2.99 3.66 -18.49
C ALA A 8 -4.28 2.83 -18.65
N GLU A 9 -5.41 3.49 -18.94
CA GLU A 9 -6.61 2.80 -19.41
C GLU A 9 -6.38 2.28 -20.83
N GLY A 10 -6.49 0.95 -21.01
CA GLY A 10 -6.49 0.32 -22.33
C GLY A 10 -5.38 -0.70 -22.56
N ALA A 11 -5.50 -1.88 -21.94
CA ALA A 11 -5.02 -3.14 -22.51
C ALA A 11 -5.70 -4.32 -21.79
N PRO A 12 -6.15 -5.37 -22.51
CA PRO A 12 -6.76 -6.52 -21.85
C PRO A 12 -5.72 -7.22 -20.97
N LEU A 13 -6.15 -7.59 -19.77
CA LEU A 13 -5.42 -8.41 -18.80
C LEU A 13 -4.85 -9.65 -19.50
N ARG A 14 -3.56 -9.64 -19.82
CA ARG A 14 -2.84 -10.91 -19.94
C ARG A 14 -2.83 -11.49 -18.55
N GLN A 15 -3.61 -12.56 -18.36
CA GLN A 15 -3.54 -13.42 -17.18
C GLN A 15 -2.10 -13.90 -17.03
N GLU A 16 -1.31 -13.19 -16.22
CA GLU A 16 -0.03 -13.68 -15.76
C GLU A 16 -0.30 -14.94 -14.95
N LYS A 17 0.27 -16.05 -15.40
CA LYS A 17 0.25 -17.35 -14.72
C LYS A 17 0.61 -17.12 -13.25
N VAL A 18 -0.36 -17.33 -12.37
CA VAL A 18 -0.15 -17.45 -10.94
C VAL A 18 0.76 -18.65 -10.74
N ILE A 19 2.05 -18.40 -10.53
CA ILE A 19 2.97 -19.43 -10.04
C ILE A 19 2.59 -19.68 -8.58
N ARG A 20 1.76 -20.70 -8.35
CA ARG A 20 1.57 -21.28 -7.02
C ARG A 20 2.85 -22.04 -6.68
N ALA A 21 3.70 -21.44 -5.87
CA ALA A 21 4.65 -22.22 -5.09
C ALA A 21 3.96 -22.59 -3.77
N SER A 22 3.41 -23.81 -3.74
CA SER A 22 3.22 -24.53 -2.49
C SER A 22 4.59 -24.87 -1.94
N GLU A 23 4.93 -24.37 -0.75
CA GLU A 23 5.88 -25.05 0.12
C GLU A 23 5.22 -25.20 1.49
N ASN A 24 4.96 -26.46 1.80
CA ASN A 24 4.64 -26.95 3.13
C ASN A 24 5.77 -26.57 4.08
N GLN A 25 5.45 -25.86 5.16
CA GLN A 25 6.20 -26.01 6.42
C GLN A 25 5.18 -26.25 7.52
N SER A 26 4.90 -27.53 7.76
CA SER A 26 4.38 -28.02 9.03
C SER A 26 5.40 -27.65 10.11
N GLY A 27 5.05 -26.67 10.93
CA GLY A 27 5.77 -26.31 12.13
C GLY A 27 4.75 -25.83 13.13
N GLU A 28 4.14 -26.77 13.86
CA GLU A 28 3.45 -26.44 15.11
C GLU A 28 4.47 -25.80 16.05
N LEU A 29 4.41 -24.47 16.17
CA LEU A 29 5.13 -23.75 17.21
C LEU A 29 4.15 -23.48 18.36
N SER A 30 4.01 -24.48 19.21
CA SER A 30 3.47 -24.37 20.56
C SER A 30 4.39 -23.49 21.40
N SER A 31 4.33 -22.17 21.24
CA SER A 31 4.82 -21.16 22.21
C SER A 31 4.66 -19.77 21.59
N GLY A 32 3.85 -18.93 22.22
CA GLY A 32 3.47 -17.58 21.77
C GLY A 32 4.60 -16.54 21.86
N ILE A 33 5.69 -16.75 21.12
CA ILE A 33 6.73 -15.73 20.91
C ILE A 33 6.98 -15.61 19.40
N ARG A 34 6.22 -14.71 18.74
CA ARG A 34 6.53 -14.27 17.38
C ARG A 34 7.87 -13.54 17.41
N THR A 35 8.89 -14.13 16.80
CA THR A 35 10.19 -13.50 16.63
C THR A 35 10.07 -12.31 15.67
N ARG A 36 10.64 -11.16 16.04
CA ARG A 36 10.61 -9.86 15.29
C ARG A 36 10.93 -9.92 13.79
N ARG A 37 11.56 -10.99 13.29
CA ARG A 37 11.85 -11.19 11.86
C ARG A 37 10.63 -11.70 11.08
N SER A 38 9.71 -12.40 11.74
CA SER A 38 8.48 -12.92 11.14
C SER A 38 7.51 -11.80 10.76
N ASP A 39 7.52 -10.68 11.49
CA ASP A 39 6.64 -9.53 11.23
C ASP A 39 7.05 -8.68 10.01
N CYS A 40 8.25 -8.90 9.46
CA CYS A 40 8.70 -8.30 8.20
C CYS A 40 8.32 -9.14 6.97
N SER A 41 7.95 -10.42 7.16
CA SER A 41 7.76 -11.39 6.08
C SER A 41 6.50 -11.14 5.23
N ASP A 42 5.61 -10.28 5.71
CA ASP A 42 4.31 -9.96 5.12
C ASP A 42 4.26 -8.58 4.44
N ILE A 43 5.39 -7.86 4.39
CA ILE A 43 5.49 -6.65 3.58
C ILE A 43 5.68 -7.04 2.12
N VAL A 44 4.75 -6.60 1.30
CA VAL A 44 4.83 -6.70 -0.16
C VAL A 44 5.05 -5.30 -0.71
N TYR A 45 5.86 -5.17 -1.76
CA TYR A 45 5.99 -3.89 -2.43
C TYR A 45 5.02 -3.83 -3.61
N VAL A 46 4.38 -2.69 -3.80
CA VAL A 46 3.55 -2.38 -4.97
C VAL A 46 4.30 -1.36 -5.79
N GLU A 47 4.42 -1.60 -7.08
CA GLU A 47 5.08 -0.71 -8.02
C GLU A 47 4.02 -0.02 -8.87
N ILE A 48 3.98 1.31 -8.82
CA ILE A 48 3.11 2.16 -9.64
C ILE A 48 3.93 3.35 -10.15
N ASP A 49 3.83 3.67 -11.44
CA ASP A 49 4.61 4.74 -12.09
C ASP A 49 6.13 4.68 -11.76
N ASN A 50 6.70 3.47 -11.75
CA ASN A 50 8.08 3.16 -11.36
C ASN A 50 8.45 3.49 -9.91
N VAL A 51 7.47 3.76 -9.04
CA VAL A 51 7.64 4.01 -7.61
C VAL A 51 7.21 2.78 -6.83
N ARG A 52 8.08 2.33 -5.90
CA ARG A 52 7.80 1.20 -5.02
C ARG A 52 7.22 1.67 -3.69
N LEU A 53 5.97 1.30 -3.44
CA LEU A 53 5.24 1.55 -2.20
C LEU A 53 5.21 0.29 -1.33
N PRO A 54 5.43 0.41 -0.02
CA PRO A 54 5.20 -0.71 0.88
C PRO A 54 3.70 -0.94 1.09
N SER A 55 3.33 -2.21 1.20
CA SER A 55 1.96 -2.64 1.43
C SER A 55 1.92 -3.80 2.43
N ILE A 56 0.81 -3.88 3.17
CA ILE A 56 0.55 -4.94 4.15
C ILE A 56 -0.89 -5.44 4.02
N LEU A 57 -1.17 -6.63 4.54
CA LEU A 57 -2.54 -7.10 4.73
C LEU A 57 -3.18 -6.36 5.92
N VAL A 58 -4.31 -5.72 5.66
CA VAL A 58 -5.18 -5.08 6.67
C VAL A 58 -6.56 -5.72 6.55
N ALA A 59 -6.98 -6.44 7.59
CA ALA A 59 -8.22 -7.23 7.58
C ALA A 59 -8.37 -8.13 6.33
N GLY A 60 -7.28 -8.79 5.93
CA GLY A 60 -7.25 -9.69 4.76
C GLY A 60 -7.09 -9.00 3.40
N VAL A 61 -7.07 -7.66 3.34
CA VAL A 61 -6.93 -6.90 2.10
C VAL A 61 -5.54 -6.30 2.00
N GLN A 62 -4.83 -6.56 0.89
CA GLN A 62 -3.54 -5.93 0.64
C GLN A 62 -3.74 -4.43 0.43
N SER A 63 -3.07 -3.63 1.25
CA SER A 63 -3.34 -2.20 1.35
C SER A 63 -2.05 -1.39 1.41
N VAL A 64 -2.07 -0.20 0.80
CA VAL A 64 -0.99 0.79 0.85
C VAL A 64 -1.41 1.99 1.68
N ARG A 65 -0.44 2.66 2.28
CA ARG A 65 -0.70 3.85 3.10
C ARG A 65 -0.89 5.08 2.22
N LEU A 66 -1.97 5.83 2.47
CA LEU A 66 -2.29 7.06 1.74
C LEU A 66 -1.17 8.09 1.77
N ALA A 67 -0.47 8.22 2.91
CA ALA A 67 0.65 9.14 3.02
C ALA A 67 1.84 8.76 2.11
N ASP A 68 2.03 7.46 1.85
CA ASP A 68 3.12 7.00 0.98
C ASP A 68 2.76 7.23 -0.48
N VAL A 69 1.50 7.00 -0.85
CA VAL A 69 0.96 7.38 -2.16
C VAL A 69 1.15 8.89 -2.39
N LEU A 70 0.76 9.70 -1.41
CA LEU A 70 0.88 11.15 -1.51
C LEU A 70 2.34 11.60 -1.66
N ARG A 71 3.24 11.12 -0.78
CA ARG A 71 4.61 11.59 -0.72
C ARG A 71 5.49 11.05 -1.85
N LEU A 72 5.33 9.78 -2.21
CA LEU A 72 6.25 9.09 -3.11
C LEU A 72 5.75 9.07 -4.56
N VAL A 73 4.42 9.16 -4.77
CA VAL A 73 3.82 9.12 -6.11
C VAL A 73 3.36 10.51 -6.53
N LEU A 74 2.37 11.07 -5.83
CA LEU A 74 1.65 12.26 -6.29
C LEU A 74 2.46 13.56 -6.13
N LEU A 75 3.12 13.73 -4.98
CA LEU A 75 3.84 14.95 -4.61
C LEU A 75 5.35 14.68 -4.44
N LYS A 76 5.91 13.80 -5.28
CA LYS A 76 7.32 13.38 -5.20
C LYS A 76 8.32 14.53 -5.34
N ASN A 77 7.96 15.56 -6.10
CA ASN A 77 8.80 16.73 -6.37
C ASN A 77 8.51 17.91 -5.43
N GLU A 78 7.45 17.80 -4.61
CA GLU A 78 7.09 18.89 -3.70
C GLU A 78 8.04 18.91 -2.49
N PRO A 79 8.61 20.07 -2.15
CA PRO A 79 9.51 20.17 -1.00
C PRO A 79 8.75 19.95 0.32
N THR A 80 7.48 20.36 0.38
CA THR A 80 6.68 20.35 1.61
C THR A 80 5.30 19.75 1.37
N VAL A 81 5.02 18.62 2.04
CA VAL A 81 3.68 18.04 2.07
C VAL A 81 2.92 18.58 3.27
N GLN A 82 1.78 19.25 3.02
CA GLN A 82 0.93 19.83 4.04
C GLN A 82 -0.23 18.91 4.41
N LEU A 83 -0.83 19.14 5.60
CA LEU A 83 -2.01 18.39 6.05
C LEU A 83 -3.19 18.47 5.08
N ARG A 84 -3.38 19.63 4.42
CA ARG A 84 -4.43 19.82 3.41
C ARG A 84 -4.35 18.78 2.28
N HIS A 85 -3.15 18.46 1.80
CA HIS A 85 -2.96 17.50 0.71
C HIS A 85 -3.44 16.09 1.09
N LEU A 86 -3.33 15.70 2.36
CA LEU A 86 -3.87 14.44 2.84
C LEU A 86 -5.41 14.49 2.95
N SER A 87 -5.98 15.63 3.34
CA SER A 87 -7.43 15.83 3.35
C SER A 87 -8.00 15.78 1.93
N ASP A 88 -7.37 16.46 0.98
CA ASP A 88 -7.78 16.47 -0.44
C ASP A 88 -7.74 15.05 -1.03
N LEU A 89 -6.67 14.30 -0.73
CA LEU A 89 -6.55 12.90 -1.18
C LEU A 89 -7.65 12.00 -0.57
N LYS A 90 -8.04 12.23 0.69
CA LYS A 90 -9.14 11.50 1.31
C LYS A 90 -10.49 11.86 0.68
N GLN A 91 -10.70 13.14 0.38
CA GLN A 91 -11.91 13.58 -0.32
C GLN A 91 -12.00 12.93 -1.70
N LEU A 92 -10.89 12.90 -2.44
CA LEU A 92 -10.82 12.23 -3.73
C LEU A 92 -11.16 10.72 -3.63
N CYS A 93 -10.67 10.05 -2.59
CA CYS A 93 -11.06 8.66 -2.33
C CYS A 93 -12.57 8.52 -2.08
N ALA A 94 -13.17 9.44 -1.32
CA ALA A 94 -14.62 9.44 -1.07
C ALA A 94 -15.40 9.63 -2.38
N ASP A 95 -15.02 10.58 -3.22
CA ASP A 95 -15.67 10.84 -4.52
C ASP A 95 -15.60 9.61 -5.45
N LEU A 96 -14.47 8.91 -5.43
CA LEU A 96 -14.25 7.68 -6.19
C LEU A 96 -14.88 6.43 -5.57
N HIS A 97 -15.52 6.56 -4.40
CA HIS A 97 -16.06 5.45 -3.61
C HIS A 97 -14.99 4.41 -3.23
N ILE A 98 -13.75 4.86 -3.02
CA ILE A 98 -12.63 4.03 -2.58
C ILE A 98 -12.67 3.91 -1.06
N PRO A 99 -12.74 2.70 -0.49
CA PRO A 99 -12.80 2.52 0.96
C PRO A 99 -11.46 2.86 1.59
N ILE A 100 -11.46 3.82 2.52
CA ILE A 100 -10.31 4.12 3.37
C ILE A 100 -10.46 3.37 4.69
N ARG A 101 -9.45 2.60 5.06
CA ARG A 101 -9.38 1.93 6.36
C ARG A 101 -8.36 2.58 7.27
N LYS A 102 -8.60 2.51 8.58
CA LYS A 102 -7.65 2.92 9.61
C LYS A 102 -6.91 1.69 10.13
N CYS A 103 -5.59 1.68 10.01
CA CYS A 103 -4.73 0.67 10.62
C CYS A 103 -4.80 0.71 12.15
N SER A 104 -4.64 -0.46 12.74
CA SER A 104 -4.23 -0.63 14.14
C SER A 104 -2.79 -0.14 14.35
N ASN A 105 -2.41 0.08 15.61
CA ASN A 105 -1.05 0.49 15.96
C ASN A 105 0.00 -0.56 15.54
N ASN A 106 -0.34 -1.85 15.57
CA ASN A 106 0.55 -2.94 15.14
C ASN A 106 0.77 -2.93 13.62
N GLU A 107 -0.30 -2.75 12.84
CA GLU A 107 -0.21 -2.61 11.38
C GLU A 107 0.60 -1.36 11.00
N LYS A 108 0.42 -0.25 11.73
CA LYS A 108 1.23 0.96 11.55
C LYS A 108 2.71 0.70 11.83
N ALA A 109 3.02 0.06 12.95
CA ALA A 109 4.40 -0.20 13.34
C ALA A 109 5.12 -1.02 12.27
N ARG A 110 4.43 -2.00 11.66
CA ARG A 110 4.96 -2.78 10.53
C ARG A 110 5.24 -1.91 9.31
N LEU A 111 4.32 -1.02 8.90
CA LEU A 111 4.54 -0.10 7.78
C LEU A 111 5.65 0.93 8.06
N VAL A 112 5.72 1.50 9.26
CA VAL A 112 6.69 2.56 9.59
C VAL A 112 8.08 1.98 9.79
N VAL A 113 8.21 0.95 10.63
CA VAL A 113 9.51 0.42 11.07
C VAL A 113 10.07 -0.55 10.03
N CYS A 114 9.27 -1.54 9.63
CA CYS A 114 9.78 -2.63 8.80
C CYS A 114 9.91 -2.21 7.32
N ALA A 115 9.05 -1.29 6.84
CA ALA A 115 9.16 -0.74 5.50
C ALA A 115 9.93 0.59 5.41
N LYS A 116 10.51 1.06 6.53
CA LYS A 116 11.23 2.35 6.63
C LYS A 116 10.41 3.56 6.14
N SER A 117 9.10 3.51 6.34
CA SER A 117 8.18 4.50 5.81
C SER A 117 7.87 5.57 6.88
N TYR A 118 8.79 6.51 7.08
CA TYR A 118 8.72 7.53 8.14
C TYR A 118 8.02 8.83 7.72
N HIS A 119 7.49 8.89 6.50
CA HIS A 119 6.99 10.13 5.90
C HIS A 119 5.75 10.73 6.59
N CYS A 120 4.99 9.95 7.37
CA CYS A 120 3.81 10.43 8.06
C CYS A 120 3.36 9.48 9.19
N SER A 121 2.69 10.03 10.20
CA SER A 121 2.03 9.28 11.27
C SER A 121 0.64 8.75 10.89
N SER A 122 0.16 9.03 9.67
CA SER A 122 -1.17 8.63 9.18
C SER A 122 -1.36 7.12 9.26
N LEU A 123 -2.54 6.73 9.74
CA LEU A 123 -3.01 5.36 9.86
C LEU A 123 -3.87 4.93 8.67
N HIS A 124 -4.09 5.79 7.70
CA HIS A 124 -5.10 5.55 6.67
C HIS A 124 -4.50 4.81 5.48
N VAL A 125 -5.13 3.72 5.10
CA VAL A 125 -4.74 2.86 3.99
C VAL A 125 -5.88 2.70 2.99
N ILE A 126 -5.50 2.39 1.76
CA ILE A 126 -6.42 2.01 0.68
C ILE A 126 -6.06 0.63 0.12
N PRO A 127 -7.03 -0.11 -0.42
CA PRO A 127 -6.77 -1.35 -1.13
C PRO A 127 -5.86 -1.14 -2.35
N VAL A 128 -4.97 -2.10 -2.62
CA VAL A 128 -4.02 -2.05 -3.74
C VAL A 128 -4.71 -2.07 -5.11
N ASP A 129 -5.82 -2.80 -5.24
CA ASP A 129 -6.62 -2.87 -6.47
C ASP A 129 -7.24 -1.52 -6.87
N GLN A 130 -7.42 -0.60 -5.92
CA GLN A 130 -7.96 0.74 -6.17
C GLN A 130 -6.87 1.79 -6.41
N LEU A 131 -5.59 1.44 -6.19
CA LEU A 131 -4.48 2.39 -6.24
C LEU A 131 -4.28 3.01 -7.63
N ALA A 132 -4.36 2.21 -8.69
CA ALA A 132 -4.18 2.69 -10.06
C ALA A 132 -5.26 3.74 -10.42
N ARG A 133 -6.52 3.48 -10.04
CA ARG A 133 -7.65 4.39 -10.25
C ARG A 133 -7.48 5.70 -9.50
N LEU A 134 -7.02 5.65 -8.25
CA LEU A 134 -6.76 6.85 -7.46
C LEU A 134 -5.66 7.70 -8.08
N VAL A 135 -4.53 7.08 -8.45
CA VAL A 135 -3.37 7.80 -9.01
C VAL A 135 -3.70 8.41 -10.36
N ALA A 136 -4.37 7.65 -11.25
CA ALA A 136 -4.84 8.17 -12.54
C ALA A 136 -5.73 9.40 -12.36
N ARG A 137 -6.68 9.36 -11.41
CA ARG A 137 -7.58 10.49 -11.16
C ARG A 137 -6.86 11.69 -10.54
N ALA A 138 -5.95 11.47 -9.59
CA ALA A 138 -5.19 12.54 -8.95
C ALA A 138 -4.27 13.26 -9.96
N ASN A 139 -3.66 12.52 -10.88
CA ASN A 139 -2.83 13.09 -11.94
C ASN A 139 -3.63 13.91 -12.97
N LEU A 140 -4.95 13.73 -13.08
CA LEU A 140 -5.80 14.57 -13.93
C LEU A 140 -6.19 15.91 -13.26
N MET A 141 -5.95 16.04 -11.95
CA MET A 141 -6.29 17.25 -11.18
C MET A 141 -5.07 18.16 -10.93
N ASN A 142 -3.85 17.65 -11.15
CA ASN A 142 -2.59 18.40 -11.11
C ASN A 142 -2.19 18.86 -12.51
#